data_AF-A0A195F531-F1
#
_entry.id   AF-A0A195F531-F1
#
_cell.length_a   1.000
_cell.length_b   1.000
_cell.length_c   1.000
_cell.angle_alpha   90.00
_cell.angle_beta   90.00
_cell.angle_gamma   90.00
#
_symmetry.space_group_name_H-M   'P 1'
#
loop_
_entity.id
_entity.type
_entity.pdbx_description
1 polymer ?
#
loop_
_entity_poly.entity_id
_entity_poly.type
_entity_poly.pdbx_seq_one_letter_code
_entity_poly.pdbx_strand_id
1 'polypeptide(L)'
;MKIGLLKHFMHYFNLRQGTIVIAIFQMLTSGLGMIFFILGVTHALGIQEMLARDTEDALEREALEEISSFHLNKEKLELAHHTATELEYAMYCGLVITVIHFISSVLLLYGALTSNRHFMTPWMIVKITIIAALAISLFLVEEDCPFLASLGGKADICQRLIVFFLIIASFYVWFVVYSTYKSLETKKGLTHEVHIMKKKYAVPVPLEVPKAVQISVNKPYEI
;
A
#
# COMPACT_ATOMS: atom_id res chain seq x y z
N MET A 1 -2.86 14.19 -21.48
CA MET A 1 -4.13 13.62 -20.98
C MET A 1 -4.24 13.94 -19.48
N LYS A 2 -5.17 14.79 -19.03
CA LYS A 2 -5.35 15.09 -17.59
C LYS A 2 -6.23 13.99 -16.98
N ILE A 3 -5.66 13.09 -16.18
CA ILE A 3 -6.42 12.08 -15.43
C ILE A 3 -7.30 12.82 -14.41
N GLY A 4 -8.62 12.65 -14.49
CA GLY A 4 -9.56 13.27 -13.56
C GLY A 4 -9.43 12.65 -12.16
N LEU A 5 -9.25 13.47 -11.13
CA LEU A 5 -9.18 13.01 -9.73
C LEU A 5 -10.59 12.81 -9.16
N LEU A 6 -10.76 11.82 -8.26
CA LEU A 6 -12.02 11.68 -7.53
C LEU A 6 -12.22 12.85 -6.57
N LYS A 7 -13.46 13.34 -6.49
CA LYS A 7 -13.88 14.35 -5.50
C LYS A 7 -14.47 13.71 -4.24
N HIS A 8 -15.09 12.54 -4.37
CA HIS A 8 -15.80 11.85 -3.30
C HIS A 8 -15.49 10.34 -3.32
N PHE A 9 -15.55 9.69 -2.16
CA PHE A 9 -15.50 8.24 -2.03
C PHE A 9 -16.92 7.69 -1.91
N MET A 10 -17.30 6.73 -2.76
CA MET A 10 -18.64 6.14 -2.81
C MET A 10 -19.77 7.19 -2.81
N HIS A 11 -19.56 8.36 -3.42
CA HIS A 11 -20.49 9.49 -3.48
C HIS A 11 -20.86 10.18 -2.14
N TYR A 12 -20.83 9.46 -1.00
CA TYR A 12 -21.26 9.96 0.31
C TYR A 12 -20.14 10.50 1.20
N PHE A 13 -18.92 9.95 1.06
CA PHE A 13 -17.80 10.33 1.92
C PHE A 13 -16.89 11.34 1.24
N ASN A 14 -16.39 12.29 2.04
CA ASN A 14 -15.26 13.09 1.60
C ASN A 14 -14.04 12.16 1.39
N LEU A 15 -13.21 12.47 0.40
CA LEU A 15 -12.08 11.64 -0.03
C LEU A 15 -11.13 11.28 1.13
N ARG A 16 -10.93 12.23 2.06
CA ARG A 16 -10.15 11.99 3.29
C ARG A 16 -10.82 10.98 4.23
N GLN A 17 -12.13 11.08 4.45
CA GLN A 17 -12.87 10.11 5.27
C GLN A 17 -12.81 8.71 4.64
N GLY A 18 -13.03 8.63 3.33
CA GLY A 18 -12.88 7.37 2.59
C GLY A 18 -11.49 6.76 2.74
N THR A 19 -10.44 7.59 2.66
CA THR A 19 -9.07 7.13 2.85
C THR A 19 -8.79 6.64 4.27
N ILE A 20 -9.36 7.28 5.29
CA ILE A 20 -9.25 6.83 6.69
C ILE A 20 -9.95 5.47 6.87
N VAL A 21 -11.16 5.31 6.33
CA VAL A 21 -11.91 4.05 6.36
C VAL A 21 -11.13 2.94 5.65
N ILE A 22 -10.57 3.22 4.47
CA ILE A 22 -9.71 2.29 3.73
C ILE A 22 -8.51 1.89 4.58
N ALA A 23 -7.82 2.85 5.21
CA ALA A 23 -6.63 2.57 6.01
C ALA A 23 -6.95 1.67 7.22
N ILE A 24 -8.05 1.95 7.94
CA ILE A 24 -8.53 1.13 9.05
C ILE A 24 -8.87 -0.28 8.56
N PHE A 25 -9.61 -0.40 7.47
CA PHE A 25 -9.99 -1.69 6.91
C PHE A 25 -8.76 -2.50 6.51
N GLN A 26 -7.79 -1.90 5.79
CA GLN A 26 -6.56 -2.56 5.36
C GLN A 26 -5.69 -2.99 6.55
N MET A 27 -5.61 -2.17 7.60
CA MET A 27 -4.90 -2.48 8.83
C MET A 27 -5.53 -3.67 9.57
N LEU A 28 -6.87 -3.72 9.67
CA LEU A 28 -7.59 -4.84 10.27
C LEU A 28 -7.41 -6.12 9.44
N THR A 29 -7.58 -6.05 8.12
CA THR A 29 -7.44 -7.23 7.25
C THR A 29 -6.02 -7.77 7.24
N SER A 30 -5.00 -6.91 7.26
CA SER A 30 -3.60 -7.36 7.35
C SER A 30 -3.26 -7.90 8.73
N GLY A 31 -3.80 -7.29 9.80
CA GLY A 31 -3.71 -7.83 11.16
C GLY A 31 -4.25 -9.25 11.28
N LEU A 32 -5.47 -9.48 10.77
CA LEU A 32 -6.06 -10.82 10.72
C LEU A 32 -5.25 -11.77 9.83
N GLY A 33 -4.77 -11.29 8.69
CA GLY A 33 -3.90 -12.06 7.79
C GLY A 33 -2.62 -12.55 8.46
N MET A 34 -1.96 -11.70 9.27
CA MET A 34 -0.76 -12.10 10.02
C MET A 34 -1.05 -13.27 10.97
N ILE A 35 -2.21 -13.28 11.63
CA ILE A 35 -2.59 -14.39 12.51
C ILE A 35 -2.68 -15.70 11.72
N PHE A 36 -3.31 -15.68 10.54
CA PHE A 36 -3.40 -16.87 9.69
C PHE A 36 -2.03 -17.33 9.18
N PHE A 37 -1.14 -16.41 8.80
CA PHE A 37 0.21 -16.79 8.39
C PHE A 37 1.03 -17.36 9.55
N ILE A 38 0.96 -16.78 10.75
CA ILE A 38 1.64 -17.33 11.93
C ILE A 38 1.12 -18.73 12.22
N LEU A 39 -0.21 -18.93 12.21
CA LEU A 39 -0.82 -20.24 12.39
C LEU A 39 -0.36 -21.22 11.30
N GLY A 40 -0.31 -20.78 10.04
CA GLY A 40 0.18 -21.55 8.90
C GLY A 40 1.64 -21.98 9.06
N VAL A 41 2.53 -21.07 9.49
CA VAL A 41 3.93 -21.37 9.80
C VAL A 41 4.02 -22.41 10.92
N THR A 42 3.27 -22.24 12.01
CA THR A 42 3.26 -23.22 13.12
C THR A 42 2.81 -24.61 12.66
N HIS A 43 1.78 -24.68 11.82
CA HIS A 43 1.34 -25.97 11.25
C HIS A 43 2.39 -26.57 10.30
N ALA A 44 3.02 -25.76 9.44
CA ALA A 44 4.06 -26.22 8.53
C ALA A 44 5.27 -26.79 9.28
N LEU A 45 5.72 -26.11 10.34
CA LEU A 45 6.79 -26.58 11.23
C LEU A 45 6.41 -27.91 11.91
N GLY A 46 5.17 -28.03 12.39
CA GLY A 46 4.69 -29.28 12.97
C GLY A 46 4.68 -30.45 11.98
N ILE A 47 4.30 -30.20 10.72
CA ILE A 47 4.36 -31.22 9.66
C ILE A 47 5.81 -31.61 9.35
N GLN A 48 6.73 -30.65 9.28
CA GLN A 48 8.14 -30.95 9.07
C GLN A 48 8.76 -31.77 10.20
N GLU A 49 8.44 -31.46 11.46
CA GLU A 49 8.92 -32.23 12.60
C GLU A 49 8.42 -33.68 12.55
N MET A 50 7.13 -33.88 12.19
CA MET A 50 6.59 -35.23 12.00
C MET A 50 7.29 -35.97 10.85
N LEU A 51 7.51 -35.30 9.71
CA LEU A 51 8.22 -35.89 8.57
C LEU A 51 9.68 -36.24 8.91
N ALA A 52 10.35 -35.43 9.71
CA ALA A 52 11.71 -35.72 10.16
C ALA A 52 11.75 -36.99 11.02
N ARG A 53 10.81 -37.15 11.95
CA ARG A 53 10.68 -38.36 12.77
C ARG A 53 10.35 -39.59 11.93
N ASP A 54 9.40 -39.48 11.00
CA ASP A 54 9.05 -40.58 10.08
C ASP A 54 10.24 -41.00 9.20
N THR A 55 11.11 -40.04 8.85
CA THR A 55 12.34 -40.31 8.09
C THR A 55 13.38 -41.04 8.94
N GLU A 56 13.56 -40.66 10.20
CA GLU A 56 14.45 -41.35 11.15
C GLU A 56 13.98 -42.79 11.41
N ASP A 57 12.69 -42.99 11.69
CA ASP A 57 12.09 -44.32 11.89
C ASP A 57 12.24 -45.21 10.65
N ALA A 58 12.11 -44.63 9.45
CA ALA A 58 12.29 -45.35 8.20
C ALA A 58 13.76 -45.80 8.01
N LEU A 59 14.72 -44.93 8.34
CA LEU A 59 16.16 -45.26 8.29
C LEU A 59 16.55 -46.34 9.30
N GLU A 60 15.97 -46.31 10.51
CA GLU A 60 16.23 -47.36 11.52
C GLU A 60 15.72 -48.72 11.03
N ARG A 61 14.54 -48.78 10.41
CA ARG A 61 14.02 -50.02 9.82
C ARG A 61 14.85 -50.51 8.63
N GLU A 62 15.33 -49.60 7.78
CA GLU A 62 16.21 -49.95 6.65
C GLU A 62 17.54 -50.54 7.14
N ALA A 63 18.09 -50.05 8.25
CA ALA A 63 19.31 -50.61 8.85
C ALA A 63 19.09 -52.03 9.44
N LEU A 64 17.86 -52.39 9.78
CA LEU A 64 17.49 -53.67 10.39
C LEU A 64 16.97 -54.70 9.38
N GLU A 65 16.33 -54.27 8.29
CA GLU A 65 15.67 -55.13 7.32
C GLU A 65 16.10 -54.78 5.88
N GLU A 66 16.78 -55.70 5.19
CA GLU A 66 17.21 -55.58 3.78
C GLU A 66 16.00 -55.70 2.82
N ILE A 67 15.09 -54.72 2.81
CA ILE A 67 13.80 -54.82 2.09
C ILE A 67 13.73 -53.93 0.84
N SER A 68 13.52 -54.58 -0.30
CA SER A 68 13.35 -54.02 -1.65
C SER A 68 12.12 -53.09 -1.84
N SER A 69 11.09 -53.13 -0.97
CA SER A 69 9.90 -52.27 -1.11
C SER A 69 10.11 -50.82 -0.64
N PHE A 70 11.26 -50.51 -0.05
CA PHE A 70 11.61 -49.20 0.50
C PHE A 70 11.81 -48.12 -0.58
N HIS A 71 12.27 -48.49 -1.79
CA HIS A 71 12.55 -47.51 -2.85
C HIS A 71 11.32 -46.68 -3.26
N LEU A 72 10.13 -47.29 -3.30
CA LEU A 72 8.87 -46.61 -3.65
C LEU A 72 8.34 -45.75 -2.49
N ASN A 73 8.76 -46.04 -1.25
CA ASN A 73 8.43 -45.24 -0.08
C ASN A 73 9.37 -44.03 0.08
N LYS A 74 10.64 -44.19 -0.32
CA LYS A 74 11.66 -43.14 -0.29
C LYS A 74 11.34 -41.98 -1.23
N GLU A 75 10.91 -42.26 -2.45
CA GLU A 75 10.51 -41.21 -3.42
C GLU A 75 9.32 -40.38 -2.91
N LYS A 76 8.32 -41.04 -2.29
CA LYS A 76 7.17 -40.35 -1.70
C LYS A 76 7.55 -39.50 -0.49
N LEU A 77 8.47 -40.00 0.34
CA LEU A 77 8.99 -39.28 1.50
C LEU A 77 9.79 -38.04 1.08
N GLU A 78 10.64 -38.17 0.06
CA GLU A 78 11.41 -37.06 -0.50
C GLU A 78 10.48 -35.99 -1.11
N LEU A 79 9.47 -36.40 -1.87
CA LEU A 79 8.45 -35.49 -2.42
C LEU A 79 7.65 -34.77 -1.31
N ALA A 80 7.29 -35.48 -0.24
CA ALA A 80 6.61 -34.89 0.91
C ALA A 80 7.50 -33.87 1.64
N HIS A 81 8.78 -34.17 1.82
CA HIS A 81 9.74 -33.26 2.44
C HIS A 81 9.94 -31.99 1.59
N HIS A 82 10.09 -32.16 0.27
CA HIS A 82 10.21 -31.03 -0.65
C HIS A 82 8.97 -30.13 -0.63
N THR A 83 7.78 -30.72 -0.68
CA THR A 83 6.50 -29.99 -0.66
C THR A 83 6.27 -29.28 0.67
N ALA A 84 6.58 -29.93 1.80
CA ALA A 84 6.45 -29.32 3.13
C ALA A 84 7.41 -28.13 3.29
N THR A 85 8.63 -28.25 2.78
CA THR A 85 9.63 -27.17 2.79
C THR A 85 9.23 -26.01 1.88
N GLU A 86 8.72 -26.30 0.67
CA GLU A 86 8.19 -25.25 -0.22
C GLU A 86 7.03 -24.50 0.44
N LEU A 87 6.11 -25.22 1.09
CA LEU A 87 4.99 -24.62 1.82
C LEU A 87 5.46 -23.74 2.97
N GLU A 88 6.44 -24.19 3.76
CA GLU A 88 7.03 -23.43 4.86
C GLU A 88 7.62 -22.09 4.35
N TYR A 89 8.46 -22.15 3.31
CA TYR A 89 9.03 -20.95 2.70
C TYR A 89 7.95 -20.01 2.15
N ALA A 90 6.92 -20.54 1.49
CA ALA A 90 5.80 -19.76 1.00
C ALA A 90 5.04 -19.05 2.13
N MET A 91 4.83 -19.73 3.26
CA MET A 91 4.20 -19.15 4.45
C MET A 91 5.04 -18.03 5.07
N TYR A 92 6.36 -18.21 5.18
CA TYR A 92 7.28 -17.17 5.64
C TYR A 92 7.30 -15.95 4.71
N CYS A 93 7.38 -16.17 3.40
CA CYS A 93 7.31 -15.09 2.41
C CYS A 93 5.98 -14.31 2.53
N GLY A 94 4.86 -15.02 2.65
CA GLY A 94 3.54 -14.41 2.85
C GLY A 94 3.45 -13.61 4.16
N LEU A 95 4.04 -14.11 5.25
CA LEU A 95 4.12 -13.39 6.53
C LEU A 95 4.89 -12.08 6.39
N VAL A 96 6.08 -12.09 5.78
CA VAL A 96 6.90 -10.89 5.58
C VAL A 96 6.16 -9.84 4.73
N ILE A 97 5.54 -10.28 3.63
CA ILE A 97 4.74 -9.38 2.77
C ILE A 97 3.58 -8.77 3.57
N THR A 98 2.91 -9.56 4.40
CA THR A 98 1.79 -9.09 5.22
C THR A 98 2.24 -8.08 6.29
N VAL A 99 3.40 -8.31 6.91
CA VAL A 99 4.01 -7.36 7.86
C VAL A 99 4.33 -6.02 7.18
N ILE A 100 4.94 -6.05 6.00
CA ILE A 100 5.21 -4.84 5.20
C ILE A 100 3.90 -4.12 4.87
N HIS A 101 2.87 -4.86 4.43
CA HIS A 101 1.56 -4.29 4.14
C HIS A 101 0.90 -3.68 5.37
N PHE A 102 1.00 -4.33 6.54
CA PHE A 102 0.50 -3.81 7.82
C PHE A 102 1.18 -2.49 8.20
N ILE A 103 2.52 -2.46 8.23
CA ILE A 103 3.29 -1.25 8.56
C ILE A 103 2.93 -0.12 7.59
N SER A 104 2.86 -0.40 6.29
CA SER A 104 2.48 0.61 5.30
C SER A 104 1.05 1.12 5.51
N SER A 105 0.11 0.27 5.95
CA SER A 105 -1.27 0.64 6.26
C SER A 105 -1.36 1.54 7.50
N VAL A 106 -0.52 1.31 8.52
CA VAL A 106 -0.38 2.22 9.66
C VAL A 106 0.12 3.60 9.20
N LEU A 107 1.13 3.64 8.34
CA LEU A 107 1.63 4.90 7.76
C LEU A 107 0.57 5.61 6.92
N LEU A 108 -0.23 4.86 6.15
CA LEU A 108 -1.37 5.42 5.41
C LEU A 108 -2.38 6.08 6.37
N LEU A 109 -2.75 5.40 7.46
CA LEU A 109 -3.67 5.93 8.45
C LEU A 109 -3.11 7.22 9.08
N TYR A 110 -1.84 7.19 9.48
CA TYR A 110 -1.15 8.36 10.02
C TYR A 110 -1.11 9.52 9.02
N GLY A 111 -0.77 9.26 7.75
CA GLY A 111 -0.74 10.26 6.69
C GLY A 111 -2.12 10.85 6.39
N ALA A 112 -3.17 10.04 6.44
CA ALA A 112 -4.55 10.49 6.26
C ALA A 112 -5.03 11.37 7.43
N LEU A 113 -4.69 11.01 8.68
CA LEU A 113 -5.02 11.78 9.87
C LEU A 113 -4.25 13.11 9.93
N THR A 114 -2.94 13.09 9.66
CA THR A 114 -2.09 14.29 9.69
C THR A 114 -2.13 15.12 8.41
N SER A 115 -2.85 14.67 7.38
CA SER A 115 -2.87 15.28 6.04
C SER A 115 -1.46 15.42 5.43
N ASN A 116 -0.55 14.51 5.78
CA ASN A 116 0.81 14.46 5.25
C ASN A 116 0.91 13.35 4.19
N ARG A 117 0.98 13.78 2.92
CA ARG A 117 1.03 12.90 1.75
C ARG A 117 2.22 11.93 1.76
N HIS A 118 3.35 12.30 2.37
CA HIS A 118 4.58 11.51 2.30
C HIS A 118 4.44 10.16 3.01
N PHE A 119 3.63 10.10 4.07
CA PHE A 119 3.33 8.87 4.79
C PHE A 119 2.31 7.97 4.06
N MET A 120 1.61 8.50 3.06
CA MET A 120 0.70 7.70 2.22
C MET A 120 1.44 6.94 1.11
N THR A 121 2.64 7.42 0.71
CA THR A 121 3.42 6.86 -0.39
C THR A 121 3.79 5.38 -0.22
N PRO A 122 4.30 4.92 0.94
CA PRO A 122 4.70 3.52 1.10
C PRO A 122 3.56 2.55 0.80
N TRP A 123 2.36 2.83 1.31
CA TRP A 123 1.19 1.99 1.06
C TRP A 123 0.77 2.01 -0.42
N MET A 124 0.82 3.17 -1.08
CA MET A 124 0.49 3.25 -2.51
C MET A 124 1.45 2.41 -3.36
N ILE A 125 2.74 2.37 -3.01
CA ILE A 125 3.74 1.55 -3.69
C ILE A 125 3.46 0.06 -3.42
N VAL A 126 3.28 -0.35 -2.16
CA VAL A 126 2.97 -1.74 -1.82
C VAL A 126 1.71 -2.21 -2.56
N LYS A 127 0.64 -1.40 -2.54
CA LYS A 127 -0.64 -1.77 -3.15
C LYS A 127 -0.56 -1.85 -4.67
N ILE A 128 0.19 -0.98 -5.35
CA ILE A 128 0.34 -1.10 -6.82
C ILE A 128 1.18 -2.33 -7.19
N THR A 129 2.20 -2.68 -6.39
CA THR A 129 2.97 -3.91 -6.59
C THR A 129 2.09 -5.15 -6.42
N ILE A 130 1.20 -5.17 -5.42
CA ILE A 130 0.22 -6.26 -5.25
C ILE A 130 -0.73 -6.34 -6.46
N ILE A 131 -1.24 -5.20 -6.94
CA ILE A 131 -2.10 -5.18 -8.14
C ILE A 131 -1.35 -5.72 -9.36
N ALA A 132 -0.08 -5.34 -9.55
CA ALA A 132 0.74 -5.83 -10.65
C ALA A 132 1.00 -7.34 -10.54
N ALA A 133 1.30 -7.86 -9.35
CA ALA A 133 1.47 -9.30 -9.12
C ALA A 133 0.18 -10.09 -9.43
N LEU A 134 -0.98 -9.60 -8.98
CA LEU A 134 -2.28 -10.20 -9.30
C LEU A 134 -2.59 -10.13 -10.80
N ALA A 135 -2.22 -9.05 -11.47
CA ALA A 135 -2.40 -8.93 -12.91
C ALA A 135 -1.52 -9.93 -13.67
N ILE A 136 -0.27 -10.11 -13.26
CA ILE A 136 0.65 -11.10 -13.84
C ILE A 136 0.08 -12.51 -13.66
N SER A 137 -0.44 -12.85 -12.47
CA SER A 137 -0.98 -14.19 -12.21
C SER A 137 -2.18 -14.56 -13.07
N LEU A 138 -2.97 -13.58 -13.56
CA LEU A 138 -4.05 -13.85 -14.52
C LEU A 138 -3.56 -14.43 -15.85
N PHE A 139 -2.33 -14.10 -16.27
CA PHE A 139 -1.76 -14.50 -17.55
C PHE A 139 -0.78 -15.67 -17.42
N LEU A 140 -0.46 -16.11 -16.19
CA LEU A 140 0.31 -17.32 -15.97
C LEU A 140 -0.57 -18.53 -16.34
N VAL A 141 -0.16 -19.23 -17.39
CA VAL A 141 -0.76 -20.47 -17.87
C VAL A 141 0.39 -21.44 -18.13
N GLU A 142 0.81 -22.15 -17.09
CA GLU A 142 1.82 -23.19 -17.23
C GLU A 142 1.63 -24.21 -16.10
N GLU A 143 1.37 -25.47 -16.47
CA GLU A 143 1.11 -26.56 -15.54
C GLU A 143 2.39 -27.31 -15.13
N ASP A 144 3.44 -27.24 -15.95
CA ASP A 144 4.65 -28.06 -15.84
C ASP A 144 5.74 -27.46 -14.94
N CYS A 145 5.64 -26.18 -14.57
CA CYS A 145 6.54 -25.55 -13.60
C CYS A 145 5.83 -25.47 -12.23
N PRO A 146 6.31 -26.17 -11.18
CA PRO A 146 5.65 -26.23 -9.87
C PRO A 146 5.41 -24.84 -9.26
N PHE A 147 6.38 -23.95 -9.44
CA PHE A 147 6.31 -22.57 -8.97
C PHE A 147 5.26 -21.73 -9.70
N LEU A 148 5.14 -21.85 -11.03
CA LEU A 148 4.06 -21.16 -11.77
C LEU A 148 2.69 -21.81 -11.50
N ALA A 149 2.66 -23.13 -11.34
CA ALA A 149 1.44 -23.87 -11.04
C ALA A 149 0.84 -23.44 -9.70
N SER A 150 1.66 -23.23 -8.66
CA SER A 150 1.22 -22.74 -7.35
C SER A 150 0.80 -21.26 -7.38
N LEU A 151 1.36 -20.47 -8.30
CA LEU A 151 1.06 -19.04 -8.46
C LEU A 151 -0.18 -18.72 -9.33
N GLY A 152 -0.91 -19.76 -9.78
CA GLY A 152 -2.13 -19.61 -10.59
C GLY A 152 -2.11 -20.34 -11.93
N GLY A 153 -1.02 -21.05 -12.27
CA GLY A 153 -0.91 -21.83 -13.51
C GLY A 153 -2.01 -22.87 -13.68
N LYS A 154 -2.47 -23.50 -12.58
CA LYS A 154 -3.57 -24.47 -12.55
C LYS A 154 -4.96 -23.85 -12.29
N ALA A 155 -5.08 -22.51 -12.30
CA ALA A 155 -6.32 -21.86 -11.92
C ALA A 155 -7.40 -21.99 -13.00
N ASP A 156 -8.59 -22.43 -12.59
CA ASP A 156 -9.78 -22.52 -13.45
C ASP A 156 -10.30 -21.13 -13.87
N ILE A 157 -11.09 -21.07 -14.94
CA ILE A 157 -11.71 -19.84 -15.45
C ILE A 157 -12.49 -19.09 -14.35
N CYS A 158 -13.18 -19.82 -13.46
CA CYS A 158 -13.93 -19.21 -12.36
C CYS A 158 -13.00 -18.51 -11.37
N GLN A 159 -11.87 -19.13 -11.04
CA GLN A 159 -10.85 -18.54 -10.14
C GLN A 159 -10.20 -17.31 -10.78
N ARG A 160 -9.91 -17.35 -12.09
CA ARG A 160 -9.37 -16.20 -12.83
C ARG A 160 -10.34 -15.03 -12.87
N LEU A 161 -11.64 -15.28 -13.03
CA LEU A 161 -12.67 -14.24 -12.95
C LEU A 161 -12.71 -13.57 -11.57
N ILE A 162 -12.63 -14.36 -10.49
CA ILE A 162 -12.57 -13.82 -9.12
C ILE A 162 -11.37 -12.89 -8.96
N VAL A 163 -10.18 -13.33 -9.39
CA VAL A 163 -8.95 -12.50 -9.33
C VAL A 163 -9.10 -11.22 -10.14
N PHE A 164 -9.72 -11.28 -11.33
CA PHE A 164 -9.99 -10.09 -12.13
C PHE A 164 -10.88 -9.07 -11.41
N PHE A 165 -11.96 -9.51 -10.77
CA PHE A 165 -12.80 -8.62 -9.96
C PHE A 165 -12.04 -8.03 -8.76
N LEU A 166 -11.17 -8.81 -8.12
CA LEU A 166 -10.32 -8.35 -7.03
C LEU A 166 -9.31 -7.27 -7.49
N ILE A 167 -8.79 -7.39 -8.71
CA ILE A 167 -7.91 -6.37 -9.32
C ILE A 167 -8.67 -5.07 -9.52
N ILE A 168 -9.88 -5.11 -10.10
CA ILE A 168 -10.69 -3.91 -10.33
C ILE A 168 -11.00 -3.22 -9.00
N ALA A 169 -11.47 -3.98 -8.00
CA ALA A 169 -11.76 -3.45 -6.68
C ALA A 169 -10.51 -2.86 -6.01
N SER A 170 -9.37 -3.55 -6.10
CA SER A 170 -8.10 -3.07 -5.56
C SER A 170 -7.60 -1.80 -6.24
N PHE A 171 -7.76 -1.70 -7.56
CA PHE A 171 -7.39 -0.53 -8.33
C PHE A 171 -8.27 0.68 -7.97
N TYR A 172 -9.58 0.47 -7.78
CA TYR A 172 -10.47 1.52 -7.28
C TYR A 172 -10.03 2.03 -5.90
N VAL A 173 -9.76 1.13 -4.95
CA VAL A 173 -9.28 1.52 -3.61
C VAL A 173 -7.95 2.28 -3.69
N TRP A 174 -7.01 1.81 -4.51
CA TRP A 174 -5.75 2.51 -4.76
C TRP A 174 -5.99 3.91 -5.33
N PHE A 175 -6.91 4.04 -6.29
CA PHE A 175 -7.21 5.30 -6.97
C PHE A 175 -7.87 6.34 -6.04
N VAL A 176 -8.66 5.90 -5.06
CA VAL A 176 -9.21 6.77 -4.01
C VAL A 176 -8.08 7.37 -3.17
N VAL A 177 -7.15 6.54 -2.70
CA VAL A 177 -6.00 6.99 -1.90
C VAL A 177 -5.08 7.89 -2.72
N TYR A 178 -4.81 7.53 -3.98
CA TYR A 178 -4.04 8.35 -4.91
C TYR A 178 -4.68 9.72 -5.13
N SER A 179 -6.01 9.76 -5.27
CA SER A 179 -6.74 11.02 -5.42
C SER A 179 -6.59 11.90 -4.17
N THR A 180 -6.63 11.34 -2.96
CA THR A 180 -6.34 12.07 -1.71
C THR A 180 -4.91 12.58 -1.69
N TYR A 181 -3.95 11.73 -2.02
CA TYR A 181 -2.54 12.08 -2.10
C TYR A 181 -2.30 13.28 -3.01
N LYS A 182 -2.90 13.27 -4.21
CA LYS A 182 -2.76 14.35 -5.19
C LYS A 182 -3.50 15.62 -4.75
N SER A 183 -4.67 15.49 -4.13
CA SER A 183 -5.41 16.63 -3.57
C SER A 183 -4.63 17.38 -2.49
N LEU A 184 -3.80 16.69 -1.70
CA LEU A 184 -2.94 17.32 -0.70
C LEU A 184 -1.77 18.09 -1.33
N GLU A 185 -1.26 17.63 -2.47
CA GLU A 185 -0.23 18.35 -3.23
C GLU A 185 -0.77 19.67 -3.80
N THR A 186 -1.93 19.63 -4.45
CA THR A 186 -2.52 20.82 -5.07
C THR A 186 -2.85 21.88 -4.00
N LYS A 187 -3.34 21.47 -2.83
CA LYS A 187 -3.60 22.39 -1.71
C LYS A 187 -2.34 23.10 -1.20
N LYS A 188 -1.20 22.41 -1.11
CA LYS A 188 0.08 23.00 -0.73
C LYS A 188 0.66 23.92 -1.82
N GLY A 189 0.50 23.57 -3.09
CA GLY A 189 0.90 24.42 -4.22
C GLY A 189 0.16 25.76 -4.23
N LEU A 190 -1.16 25.74 -4.00
CA LEU A 190 -1.99 26.94 -3.87
C LEU A 190 -1.59 27.81 -2.67
N THR A 191 -1.21 27.21 -1.52
CA THR A 191 -0.75 28.00 -0.36
C THR A 191 0.63 28.63 -0.59
N HIS A 192 1.49 27.99 -1.37
CA HIS A 192 2.81 28.53 -1.70
C HIS A 192 2.74 29.64 -2.77
N GLU A 193 1.79 29.57 -3.70
CA GLU A 193 1.55 30.64 -4.68
C GLU A 193 0.92 31.89 -4.05
N VAL A 194 0.00 31.75 -3.10
CA VAL A 194 -0.67 32.90 -2.46
C VAL A 194 0.25 33.69 -1.52
N HIS A 195 1.29 33.07 -0.94
CA HIS A 195 2.23 33.75 -0.05
C HIS A 195 3.35 34.55 -0.77
N ILE A 196 3.45 34.52 -2.11
CA ILE A 196 4.45 35.30 -2.88
C ILE A 196 3.82 36.50 -3.62
N MET A 197 2.65 37.00 -3.21
CA MET A 197 2.34 38.41 -3.46
C MET A 197 2.88 39.26 -2.31
N LYS A 198 4.15 39.67 -2.43
CA LYS A 198 4.63 40.88 -1.75
C LYS A 198 3.68 42.01 -2.12
N LYS A 199 2.77 42.35 -1.21
CA LYS A 199 1.97 43.56 -1.25
C LYS A 199 2.97 44.72 -1.38
N LYS A 200 3.14 45.27 -2.60
CA LYS A 200 3.81 46.55 -2.79
C LYS A 200 3.00 47.56 -1.98
N TYR A 201 3.52 47.95 -0.82
CA TYR A 201 3.02 49.13 -0.14
C TYR A 201 3.13 50.29 -1.12
N ALA A 202 1.99 50.92 -1.42
CA ALA A 202 1.98 52.20 -2.10
C ALA A 202 2.76 53.19 -1.22
N VAL A 203 3.87 53.69 -1.74
CA VAL A 203 4.65 54.76 -1.13
C VAL A 203 3.73 55.99 -1.04
N PRO A 204 3.52 56.61 0.14
CA PRO A 204 2.83 57.88 0.20
C PRO A 204 3.73 58.94 -0.42
N VAL A 205 3.20 59.66 -1.40
CA VAL A 205 3.80 60.88 -1.96
C VAL A 205 4.00 61.88 -0.80
N PRO A 206 5.17 62.49 -0.61
CA PRO A 206 5.35 63.50 0.42
C PRO A 206 4.50 64.74 0.11
N LEU A 207 3.74 65.21 1.11
CA LEU A 207 3.11 66.53 1.07
C LEU A 207 4.19 67.59 0.90
N GLU A 208 4.18 68.28 -0.23
CA GLU A 208 4.87 69.56 -0.37
C GLU A 208 4.15 70.59 0.51
N VAL A 209 4.86 71.10 1.51
CA VAL A 209 4.46 72.23 2.34
C VAL A 209 4.74 73.52 1.55
N PRO A 210 3.75 74.36 1.22
CA PRO A 210 4.03 75.69 0.72
C PRO A 210 4.32 76.63 1.88
N LYS A 211 5.49 77.26 1.83
CA LYS A 211 5.97 78.32 2.73
C LYS A 211 4.92 79.42 2.89
N ALA A 212 4.74 79.84 4.14
CA ALA A 212 3.99 81.04 4.51
C ALA A 212 4.50 82.27 3.73
N VAL A 213 3.61 82.91 2.98
CA VAL A 213 3.80 84.24 2.42
C VAL A 213 3.19 85.23 3.40
N GLN A 214 4.05 86.11 3.92
CA GLN A 214 3.69 87.20 4.82
C GLN A 214 2.74 88.20 4.14
N ILE A 215 1.67 88.53 4.85
CA ILE A 215 0.66 89.53 4.49
C ILE A 215 1.25 90.91 4.78
N SER A 216 1.50 91.72 3.74
CA SER A 216 1.75 93.16 3.89
C SER A 216 0.41 93.91 3.83
N VAL A 217 0.01 94.45 4.98
CA VAL A 217 -1.15 95.32 5.17
C VAL A 217 -0.86 96.71 4.60
N ASN A 218 -1.78 97.27 3.80
CA ASN A 218 -1.91 98.71 3.72
C ASN A 218 -3.37 99.16 3.48
N LYS A 219 -3.94 99.68 4.59
CA LYS A 219 -4.96 100.74 4.79
C LYS A 219 -6.22 100.83 3.92
N PRO A 220 -7.32 101.28 4.56
CA PRO A 220 -7.81 102.60 4.19
C PRO A 220 -7.99 103.52 5.40
N TYR A 221 -7.64 104.79 5.22
CA TYR A 221 -8.23 105.91 5.95
C TYR A 221 -9.51 106.30 5.22
N GLU A 222 -10.61 106.47 5.94
CA GLU A 222 -11.61 107.49 5.64
C GLU A 222 -12.43 107.79 6.91
N ILE A 223 -12.26 109.03 7.37
CA ILE A 223 -13.19 109.96 8.07
C ILE A 223 -13.90 109.46 9.33
#